data_AF-A0A3B9KUZ1-F1
#
_entry.id   AF-A0A3B9KUZ1-F1
#
_cell.length_a   1.000
_cell.length_b   1.000
_cell.length_c   1.000
_cell.angle_alpha   90.00
_cell.angle_beta   90.00
_cell.angle_gamma   90.00
#
_symmetry.space_group_name_H-M   'P 1'
#
loop_
_entity.id
_entity.type
_entity.pdbx_description
1 polymer ?
#
loop_
_entity_poly.entity_id
_entity_poly.type
_entity_poly.pdbx_seq_one_letter_code
_entity_poly.pdbx_strand_id
1 'polypeptide(L)'
;MEEVKPLTAPETNSDAAQTPKAEWVAKLRYTKSFLAKVYLSSKQLKEMYCSLFNALASYEGVTTKTAFSCVTFSVKRKPLAMITLTGKSLNLFVALEPSRHDVGRYRLTDVSTKKRFARVPAKYRVKSQGGLRFALRVIEEAAAEAGLKKKTEVLPPVTVKDFPTQSIRELISRGLIRTMGGDRRPVRVAKEVSIYVEKEAPREEVEDDVYSDTVSTENALTDRHEEYDSLLSSFEGEGSVRFVRQKVIRSVDESWVKAVEDCLPALDEVTRNPSHFIEETE
;
A
#
# COMPACT_ATOMS: atom_id res chain seq x y z
N MET A 1 50.43 -36.20 -44.21
CA MET A 1 50.43 -35.13 -43.20
C MET A 1 49.31 -34.19 -43.60
N GLU A 2 48.15 -34.40 -43.02
CA GLU A 2 46.88 -33.78 -43.39
C GLU A 2 46.52 -32.81 -42.26
N GLU A 3 46.51 -31.51 -42.56
CA GLU A 3 46.26 -30.45 -41.59
C GLU A 3 44.78 -30.41 -41.22
N VAL A 4 44.48 -30.76 -39.96
CA VAL A 4 43.13 -30.68 -39.39
C VAL A 4 42.89 -29.26 -38.89
N LYS A 5 42.08 -28.48 -39.63
CA LYS A 5 41.50 -27.21 -39.16
C LYS A 5 40.45 -27.48 -38.07
N PRO A 6 40.45 -26.77 -36.93
CA PRO A 6 39.41 -26.94 -35.92
C PRO A 6 38.11 -26.27 -36.35
N LEU A 7 37.02 -27.00 -36.14
CA LEU A 7 35.63 -26.65 -36.41
C LEU A 7 35.17 -25.53 -35.46
N THR A 8 34.83 -24.36 -36.01
CA THR A 8 34.24 -23.23 -35.27
C THR A 8 32.81 -23.56 -34.86
N ALA A 9 32.48 -23.42 -33.57
CA ALA A 9 31.13 -23.57 -33.04
C ALA A 9 30.22 -22.44 -33.55
N PRO A 10 28.95 -22.71 -33.91
CA PRO A 10 28.01 -21.64 -34.23
C PRO A 10 27.59 -20.91 -32.95
N GLU A 11 27.85 -19.61 -32.93
CA GLU A 11 27.32 -18.68 -31.93
C GLU A 11 25.79 -18.74 -31.94
N THR A 12 25.21 -19.22 -30.84
CA THR A 12 23.78 -19.18 -30.59
C THR A 12 23.41 -17.78 -30.06
N ASN A 13 23.46 -16.80 -30.95
CA ASN A 13 22.70 -15.57 -30.77
C ASN A 13 21.22 -15.88 -31.02
N SER A 14 20.51 -16.21 -29.95
CA SER A 14 19.03 -16.11 -29.97
C SER A 14 18.67 -14.82 -29.26
N ASP A 15 18.49 -13.79 -30.09
CA ASP A 15 17.87 -12.52 -29.76
C ASP A 15 16.59 -12.77 -28.96
N ALA A 16 16.65 -12.46 -27.67
CA ALA A 16 15.46 -12.23 -26.88
C ALA A 16 14.75 -11.02 -27.49
N ALA A 17 13.73 -11.28 -28.31
CA ALA A 17 12.78 -10.29 -28.77
C ALA A 17 12.17 -9.59 -27.55
N GLN A 18 12.79 -8.49 -27.14
CA GLN A 18 12.25 -7.57 -26.16
C GLN A 18 11.02 -6.93 -26.79
N THR A 19 9.87 -7.52 -26.50
CA THR A 19 8.56 -6.96 -26.78
C THR A 19 8.50 -5.46 -26.41
N PRO A 20 7.78 -4.63 -27.18
CA PRO A 20 7.63 -3.17 -26.96
C PRO A 20 6.87 -2.79 -25.66
N LYS A 21 6.73 -3.73 -24.73
CA LYS A 21 6.05 -3.57 -23.44
C LYS A 21 6.80 -2.61 -22.50
N ALA A 22 8.08 -2.35 -22.74
CA ALA A 22 8.89 -1.44 -21.93
C ALA A 22 8.56 0.04 -22.16
N GLU A 23 8.16 0.43 -23.37
CA GLU A 23 8.10 1.83 -23.77
C GLU A 23 6.88 2.58 -23.19
N TRP A 24 5.72 1.91 -23.12
CA TRP A 24 4.52 2.47 -22.49
C TRP A 24 4.61 2.46 -20.96
N VAL A 25 5.25 1.44 -20.36
CA VAL A 25 5.51 1.36 -18.91
C VAL A 25 6.43 2.50 -18.46
N ALA A 26 7.41 2.88 -19.30
CA ALA A 26 8.27 4.04 -19.05
C ALA A 26 7.49 5.38 -19.04
N LYS A 27 6.35 5.46 -19.73
CA LYS A 27 5.45 6.62 -19.73
C LYS A 27 4.53 6.70 -18.50
N LEU A 28 4.35 5.62 -17.73
CA LEU A 28 3.55 5.66 -16.50
C LEU A 28 4.25 6.48 -15.41
N ARG A 29 3.75 7.69 -15.18
CA ARG A 29 4.21 8.53 -14.07
C ARG A 29 3.58 8.03 -12.77
N TYR A 30 4.36 7.36 -11.94
CA TYR A 30 3.90 6.98 -10.60
C TYR A 30 3.99 8.16 -9.63
N THR A 31 2.87 8.50 -8.98
CA THR A 31 2.86 9.40 -7.82
C THR A 31 2.85 8.56 -6.55
N LYS A 32 3.95 8.64 -5.79
CA LYS A 32 4.12 7.90 -4.53
C LYS A 32 3.58 8.70 -3.35
N SER A 33 2.76 8.08 -2.50
CA SER A 33 2.33 8.68 -1.24
C SER A 33 3.48 8.84 -0.24
N PHE A 34 3.27 9.60 0.83
CA PHE A 34 4.21 9.74 1.93
C PHE A 34 4.57 8.38 2.54
N LEU A 35 3.57 7.56 2.86
CA LEU A 35 3.80 6.22 3.41
C LEU A 35 4.53 5.33 2.41
N ALA A 36 4.15 5.34 1.12
CA ALA A 36 4.89 4.59 0.09
C ALA A 36 6.38 5.00 0.04
N LYS A 37 6.68 6.30 0.20
CA LYS A 37 8.07 6.77 0.28
C LYS A 37 8.79 6.24 1.52
N VAL A 38 8.12 6.15 2.67
CA VAL A 38 8.69 5.56 3.91
C VAL A 38 8.98 4.07 3.70
N TYR A 39 8.04 3.29 3.17
CA TYR A 39 8.21 1.86 2.93
C TYR A 39 9.41 1.54 2.02
N LEU A 40 9.59 2.35 0.96
CA LEU A 40 10.68 2.22 -0.02
C LEU A 40 12.01 2.86 0.42
N SER A 41 12.04 3.56 1.56
CA SER A 41 13.25 4.25 2.03
C SER A 41 14.24 3.31 2.72
N SER A 42 15.47 3.79 2.91
CA SER A 42 16.50 3.06 3.65
C SER A 42 16.13 2.91 5.13
N LYS A 43 16.68 1.88 5.80
CA LYS A 43 16.47 1.63 7.23
C LYS A 43 16.75 2.85 8.11
N GLN A 44 17.85 3.55 7.84
CA GLN A 44 18.22 4.78 8.57
C GLN A 44 17.14 5.87 8.47
N LEU A 45 16.51 6.05 7.30
CA LEU A 45 15.46 7.05 7.14
C LEU A 45 14.18 6.65 7.88
N LYS A 46 13.85 5.35 7.90
CA LYS A 46 12.74 4.80 8.68
C LYS A 46 12.94 5.05 10.18
N GLU A 47 14.14 4.79 10.70
CA GLU A 47 14.50 5.07 12.10
C GLU A 47 14.32 6.55 12.44
N MET A 48 14.86 7.44 11.61
CA MET A 48 14.73 8.89 11.82
C MET A 48 13.26 9.34 11.79
N TYR A 49 12.44 8.76 10.90
CA TYR A 49 11.01 9.03 10.86
C TYR A 49 10.30 8.54 12.13
N CYS A 50 10.55 7.30 12.57
CA CYS A 50 9.99 6.74 13.80
C CYS A 50 10.34 7.61 15.02
N SER A 51 11.60 8.03 15.16
CA SER A 51 12.03 8.90 16.25
C SER A 51 11.30 10.26 16.25
N LEU A 52 11.16 10.90 15.09
CA LEU A 52 10.40 12.16 14.96
C LEU A 52 8.91 11.97 15.25
N PHE A 53 8.33 10.89 14.74
CA PHE A 53 6.92 10.57 14.93
C PHE A 53 6.62 10.34 16.42
N ASN A 54 7.43 9.53 17.10
CA ASN A 54 7.25 9.23 18.52
C ASN A 54 7.46 10.49 19.38
N ALA A 55 8.43 11.34 19.04
CA ALA A 55 8.62 12.61 19.74
C ALA A 55 7.38 13.51 19.63
N LEU A 56 6.80 13.67 18.44
CA LEU A 56 5.60 14.47 18.23
C LEU A 56 4.34 13.85 18.84
N ALA A 57 4.21 12.52 18.79
CA ALA A 57 3.08 11.79 19.36
C ALA A 57 3.08 11.76 20.90
N SER A 58 4.25 11.99 21.53
CA SER A 58 4.40 12.04 22.98
C SER A 58 3.72 13.23 23.65
N TYR A 59 3.36 14.28 22.90
CA TYR A 59 2.69 15.46 23.45
C TYR A 59 1.18 15.29 23.57
N GLU A 60 0.61 15.87 24.62
CA GLU A 60 -0.82 15.78 24.93
C GLU A 60 -1.67 16.57 23.92
N GLY A 61 -2.82 16.02 23.54
CA GLY A 61 -3.74 16.69 22.61
C GLY A 61 -3.25 16.80 21.17
N VAL A 62 -2.11 16.17 20.82
CA VAL A 62 -1.65 16.05 19.43
C VAL A 62 -2.48 15.00 18.70
N THR A 63 -3.09 15.44 17.61
CA THR A 63 -3.80 14.61 16.64
C THR A 63 -2.96 14.46 15.39
N THR A 64 -2.87 13.23 14.88
CA THR A 64 -2.07 12.90 13.69
C THR A 64 -3.00 12.69 12.51
N LYS A 65 -2.75 13.40 11.41
CA LYS A 65 -3.43 13.20 10.13
C LYS A 65 -2.42 12.82 9.06
N THR A 66 -2.57 11.61 8.53
CA THR A 66 -1.76 11.11 7.40
C THR A 66 -2.44 11.48 6.09
N ALA A 67 -1.86 12.42 5.37
CA ALA A 67 -2.29 12.78 4.02
C ALA A 67 -1.40 12.10 2.98
N PHE A 68 -1.86 12.07 1.72
CA PHE A 68 -1.13 11.42 0.63
C PHE A 68 0.29 11.97 0.46
N SER A 69 0.55 13.25 0.74
CA SER A 69 1.88 13.86 0.53
C SER A 69 2.68 14.14 1.80
N CYS A 70 2.04 14.12 2.98
CA CYS A 70 2.64 14.54 4.24
C CYS A 70 1.90 13.95 5.45
N VAL A 71 2.58 13.90 6.60
CA VAL A 71 1.94 13.68 7.90
C VAL A 71 1.87 15.01 8.62
N THR A 72 0.69 15.34 9.15
CA THR A 72 0.45 16.59 9.88
C THR A 72 0.10 16.29 11.32
N PHE A 73 0.73 17.00 12.24
CA PHE A 73 0.47 16.96 13.67
C PHE A 73 -0.24 18.24 14.05
N SER A 74 -1.44 18.14 14.59
CA SER A 74 -2.27 19.29 14.95
C SER A 74 -2.68 19.24 16.41
N VAL A 75 -2.68 20.41 17.04
CA VAL A 75 -3.16 20.63 18.40
C VAL A 75 -4.35 21.57 18.33
N LYS A 76 -5.51 21.16 18.84
CA LYS A 76 -6.72 22.00 18.93
C LYS A 76 -6.98 22.82 17.64
N ARG A 77 -6.91 22.16 16.47
CA ARG A 77 -7.11 22.73 15.10
C ARG A 77 -5.97 23.60 14.53
N LYS A 78 -4.84 23.77 15.23
CA LYS A 78 -3.62 24.42 14.72
C LYS A 78 -2.53 23.37 14.40
N PRO A 79 -1.94 23.38 13.20
CA PRO A 79 -0.85 22.46 12.87
C PRO A 79 0.39 22.88 13.65
N LEU A 80 0.94 21.96 14.44
CA LEU A 80 2.19 22.14 15.17
C LEU A 80 3.39 21.83 14.28
N ALA A 81 3.32 20.68 13.58
CA ALA A 81 4.39 20.21 12.72
C ALA A 81 3.84 19.45 11.51
N MET A 82 4.61 19.46 10.42
CA MET A 82 4.35 18.64 9.24
C MET A 82 5.63 17.93 8.82
N ILE A 83 5.52 16.65 8.48
CA ILE A 83 6.64 15.86 7.96
C ILE A 83 6.38 15.54 6.49
N THR A 84 7.39 15.78 5.66
CA THR A 84 7.38 15.42 4.24
C THR A 84 8.66 14.70 3.85
N LEU A 85 8.57 13.90 2.79
CA LEU A 85 9.72 13.21 2.21
C LEU A 85 10.03 13.77 0.82
N THR A 86 11.26 14.25 0.67
CA THR A 86 11.82 14.72 -0.61
C THR A 86 13.11 13.96 -0.90
N GLY A 87 13.05 13.05 -1.86
CA GLY A 87 14.16 12.16 -2.20
C GLY A 87 14.59 11.32 -1.00
N LYS A 88 15.86 11.46 -0.59
CA LYS A 88 16.48 10.73 0.52
C LYS A 88 16.50 11.53 1.85
N SER A 89 15.73 12.61 1.97
CA SER A 89 15.73 13.46 3.15
C SER A 89 14.32 13.68 3.69
N LEU A 90 14.20 13.68 5.02
CA LEU A 90 13.00 14.12 5.72
C LEU A 90 13.03 15.64 5.84
N ASN A 91 11.96 16.32 5.44
CA ASN A 91 11.78 17.73 5.77
C ASN A 91 10.71 17.83 6.85
N LEU A 92 11.11 18.45 7.94
CA LEU A 92 10.27 18.82 9.06
C LEU A 92 9.87 20.29 8.88
N PHE A 93 8.58 20.57 8.97
CA PHE A 93 8.04 21.91 9.07
C PHE A 93 7.51 22.08 10.48
N VAL A 94 7.85 23.18 11.15
CA VAL A 94 7.43 23.49 12.53
C VAL A 94 6.81 24.88 12.60
N ALA A 95 5.81 25.03 13.46
CA ALA A 95 5.15 26.31 13.76
C ALA A 95 6.01 27.17 14.69
N LEU A 96 7.22 27.50 14.24
CA LEU A 96 8.22 28.29 14.97
C LEU A 96 8.77 29.38 14.05
N GLU A 97 9.24 30.49 14.63
CA GLU A 97 9.89 31.55 13.87
C GLU A 97 11.32 31.13 13.47
N PRO A 98 11.65 31.02 12.17
CA PRO A 98 12.91 30.42 11.72
C PRO A 98 14.16 31.18 12.18
N SER A 99 14.07 32.51 12.29
CA SER A 99 15.22 33.39 12.56
C SER A 99 15.78 33.30 13.99
N ARG A 100 14.99 32.79 14.95
CA ARG A 100 15.38 32.78 16.38
C ARG A 100 16.20 31.56 16.79
N HIS A 101 16.21 30.50 15.98
CA HIS A 101 16.68 29.17 16.39
C HIS A 101 17.79 28.59 15.49
N ASP A 102 18.47 29.45 14.72
CA ASP A 102 19.62 29.05 13.92
C ASP A 102 20.82 28.75 14.84
N VAL A 103 21.18 27.47 14.94
CA VAL A 103 22.33 27.02 15.75
C VAL A 103 23.44 26.53 14.82
N GLY A 104 24.34 27.44 14.47
CA GLY A 104 25.58 27.16 13.73
C GLY A 104 25.34 26.52 12.35
N ARG A 105 25.67 25.23 12.22
CA ARG A 105 25.54 24.45 10.98
C ARG A 105 24.09 24.09 10.64
N TYR A 106 23.20 24.11 11.63
CA TYR A 106 21.80 23.76 11.45
C TYR A 106 20.97 25.04 11.35
N ARG A 107 20.50 25.34 10.14
CA ARG A 107 19.70 26.53 9.84
C ARG A 107 18.28 26.15 9.43
N LEU A 108 17.31 26.91 9.90
CA LEU A 108 15.92 26.82 9.51
C LEU A 108 15.69 27.68 8.27
N THR A 109 15.03 27.12 7.26
CA THR A 109 14.63 27.88 6.07
C THR A 109 13.21 28.38 6.27
N ASP A 110 12.98 29.68 6.08
CA ASP A 110 11.61 30.20 6.06
C ASP A 110 10.88 29.77 4.79
N VAL A 111 9.69 29.20 4.95
CA VAL A 111 8.77 28.82 3.86
C VAL A 111 7.36 29.44 4.02
N SER A 112 7.24 30.45 4.89
CA SER A 112 6.00 31.23 5.14
C SER A 112 5.33 31.73 3.85
N THR A 113 6.12 32.03 2.82
CA THR A 113 5.68 32.49 1.50
C THR A 113 4.64 31.59 0.82
N LYS A 114 4.62 30.29 1.14
CA LYS A 114 3.68 29.33 0.53
C LYS A 114 2.45 29.19 1.42
N LYS A 115 1.24 29.43 0.87
CA LYS A 115 -0.05 29.30 1.58
C LYS A 115 -0.20 27.99 2.38
N ARG A 116 0.32 26.87 1.84
CA ARG A 116 0.31 25.56 2.50
C ARG A 116 1.11 25.54 3.82
N PHE A 117 2.21 26.29 3.88
CA PHE A 117 3.15 26.32 5.00
C PHE A 117 3.08 27.63 5.81
N ALA A 118 2.15 28.53 5.48
CA ALA A 118 1.98 29.79 6.22
C ALA A 118 1.75 29.59 7.73
N ARG A 119 1.10 28.50 8.12
CA ARG A 119 0.86 28.15 9.53
C ARG A 119 2.05 27.44 10.20
N VAL A 120 3.03 27.02 9.41
CA VAL A 120 4.16 26.19 9.81
C VAL A 120 5.42 26.68 9.06
N PRO A 121 5.91 27.89 9.37
CA PRO A 121 6.84 28.62 8.50
C PRO A 121 8.29 28.12 8.56
N ALA A 122 8.75 27.55 9.68
CA ALA A 122 10.11 27.05 9.78
C ALA A 122 10.26 25.66 9.13
N LYS A 123 11.15 25.54 8.14
CA LYS A 123 11.52 24.27 7.50
C LYS A 123 12.93 23.84 7.89
N TYR A 124 13.06 22.60 8.35
CA TYR A 124 14.33 21.93 8.59
C TYR A 124 14.47 20.67 7.74
N ARG A 125 15.64 20.47 7.13
CA ARG A 125 15.96 19.28 6.33
C ARG A 125 16.86 18.33 7.10
N VAL A 126 16.30 17.19 7.51
CA VAL A 126 17.02 16.14 8.25
C VAL A 126 17.68 15.17 7.27
N LYS A 127 19.02 15.10 7.32
CA LYS A 127 19.84 14.21 6.46
C LYS A 127 20.65 13.18 7.25
N SER A 128 20.92 13.43 8.53
CA SER A 128 21.83 12.66 9.36
C SER A 128 21.30 12.52 10.79
N GLN A 129 21.90 11.62 11.57
CA GLN A 129 21.58 11.44 12.99
C GLN A 129 21.88 12.69 13.83
N GLY A 130 22.94 13.44 13.50
CA GLY A 130 23.21 14.74 14.14
C GLY A 130 22.09 15.76 13.86
N GLY A 131 21.57 15.78 12.63
CA GLY A 131 20.42 16.61 12.30
C GLY A 131 19.13 16.16 12.99
N LEU A 132 18.97 14.86 13.28
CA LEU A 132 17.82 14.35 14.04
C LEU A 132 17.79 14.95 15.45
N ARG A 133 18.94 15.00 16.14
CA ARG A 133 19.04 15.60 17.49
C ARG A 133 18.62 17.07 17.49
N PHE A 134 19.05 17.82 16.48
CA PHE A 134 18.62 19.20 16.30
C PHE A 134 17.11 19.30 16.03
N ALA A 135 16.56 18.44 15.16
CA ALA A 135 15.13 18.43 14.87
C ALA A 135 14.28 18.12 16.13
N LEU A 136 14.74 17.22 17.00
CA LEU A 136 14.08 16.94 18.28
C LEU A 136 14.07 18.16 19.19
N ARG A 137 15.21 18.87 19.30
CA ARG A 137 15.29 20.12 20.07
C ARG A 137 14.34 21.19 19.54
N VAL A 138 14.26 21.37 18.23
CA VAL A 138 13.31 22.31 17.60
C VAL A 138 11.86 21.94 17.89
N ILE A 139 11.53 20.64 17.95
CA ILE A 139 10.20 20.17 18.35
C ILE A 139 9.91 20.50 19.81
N GLU A 140 10.88 20.31 20.71
CA GLU A 140 10.74 20.66 22.12
C GLU A 140 10.51 22.15 22.34
N GLU A 141 11.26 23.00 21.64
CA GLU A 141 11.11 24.46 21.68
C GLU A 141 9.74 24.89 21.13
N ALA A 142 9.30 24.33 20.00
CA ALA A 142 7.97 24.61 19.45
C ALA A 142 6.83 24.10 20.34
N ALA A 143 7.02 22.99 21.03
CA ALA A 143 6.06 22.49 22.00
C ALA A 143 5.98 23.39 23.25
N ALA A 144 7.12 23.95 23.68
CA ALA A 144 7.18 24.91 24.77
C ALA A 144 6.44 26.22 24.43
N GLU A 145 6.63 26.78 23.23
CA GLU A 145 5.88 27.96 22.77
C GLU A 145 4.37 27.68 22.66
N ALA A 146 4.00 26.45 22.28
CA ALA A 146 2.61 26.01 22.24
C ALA A 146 2.01 25.67 23.62
N GLY A 147 2.81 25.67 24.69
CA GLY A 147 2.37 25.35 26.05
C GLY A 147 1.95 23.89 26.25
N LEU A 148 2.53 22.96 25.49
CA LEU A 148 2.17 21.54 25.50
C LEU A 148 2.88 20.78 26.61
N LYS A 149 2.14 19.92 27.33
CA LYS A 149 2.70 18.96 28.27
C LYS A 149 2.96 17.61 27.57
N LYS A 150 3.95 16.87 28.03
CA LYS A 150 4.18 15.49 27.61
C LYS A 150 3.08 14.61 28.20
N LYS A 151 2.54 13.67 27.43
CA LYS A 151 1.55 12.69 27.89
C LYS A 151 2.16 11.83 28.98
N THR A 152 1.38 11.59 30.03
CA THR A 152 1.73 10.65 31.12
C THR A 152 1.63 9.20 30.64
N GLU A 153 0.69 8.90 29.74
CA GLU A 153 0.55 7.57 29.13
C GLU A 153 1.41 7.45 27.88
N VAL A 154 2.38 6.55 27.94
CA VAL A 154 3.28 6.25 26.83
C VAL A 154 2.57 5.32 25.85
N LEU A 155 2.16 5.86 24.70
CA LEU A 155 1.68 5.03 23.59
C LEU A 155 2.80 4.11 23.10
N PRO A 156 2.47 2.90 22.60
CA PRO A 156 3.48 1.99 22.06
C PRO A 156 4.27 2.71 20.95
N PRO A 157 5.61 2.72 21.03
CA PRO A 157 6.44 3.46 20.10
C PRO A 157 6.36 2.84 18.70
N VAL A 158 6.10 3.68 17.70
CA VAL A 158 6.17 3.27 16.30
C VAL A 158 7.61 2.88 16.00
N THR A 159 7.80 1.65 15.54
CA THR A 159 9.11 1.03 15.35
C THR A 159 9.33 0.71 13.86
N VAL A 160 10.58 0.53 13.45
CA VAL A 160 10.95 0.17 12.07
C VAL A 160 10.25 -1.11 11.60
N LYS A 161 9.91 -2.01 12.53
CA LYS A 161 9.17 -3.25 12.27
C LYS A 161 7.80 -3.00 11.63
N ASP A 162 7.17 -1.86 11.91
CA ASP A 162 5.87 -1.47 11.34
C ASP A 162 5.99 -1.11 9.85
N PHE A 163 7.21 -0.86 9.37
CA PHE A 163 7.51 -0.47 7.99
C PHE A 163 8.44 -1.47 7.29
N PRO A 164 8.00 -2.73 7.06
CA PRO A 164 8.79 -3.70 6.29
C PRO A 164 9.05 -3.19 4.88
N THR A 165 10.16 -3.62 4.27
CA THR A 165 10.43 -3.27 2.86
C THR A 165 9.39 -3.95 1.97
N GLN A 166 8.70 -3.17 1.14
CA GLN A 166 7.62 -3.66 0.26
C GLN A 166 7.95 -3.40 -1.20
N SER A 167 7.43 -4.25 -2.08
CA SER A 167 7.56 -4.06 -3.53
C SER A 167 6.64 -2.93 -4.02
N ILE A 168 6.99 -2.32 -5.16
CA ILE A 168 6.16 -1.29 -5.79
C ILE A 168 4.76 -1.84 -6.12
N ARG A 169 4.66 -3.11 -6.53
CA ARG A 169 3.39 -3.76 -6.86
C ARG A 169 2.46 -3.86 -5.65
N GLU A 170 2.98 -4.26 -4.49
CA GLU A 170 2.22 -4.28 -3.24
C GLU A 170 1.76 -2.88 -2.82
N LEU A 171 2.59 -1.87 -3.03
CA LEU A 171 2.22 -0.49 -2.71
C LEU A 171 1.18 0.08 -3.68
N ILE A 172 1.15 -0.40 -4.92
CA ILE A 172 0.09 -0.10 -5.89
C ILE A 172 -1.21 -0.79 -5.46
N SER A 173 -1.16 -2.08 -5.10
CA SER A 173 -2.36 -2.82 -4.68
C SER A 173 -2.97 -2.25 -3.39
N ARG A 174 -2.15 -1.75 -2.47
CA ARG A 174 -2.59 -1.03 -1.25
C ARG A 174 -3.09 0.40 -1.53
N GLY A 175 -3.05 0.89 -2.76
CA GLY A 175 -3.47 2.26 -3.13
C GLY A 175 -2.53 3.36 -2.63
N LEU A 176 -1.35 3.01 -2.13
CA LEU A 176 -0.34 3.96 -1.65
C LEU A 176 0.46 4.60 -2.80
N ILE A 177 0.46 3.98 -3.99
CA ILE A 177 1.03 4.55 -5.21
C ILE A 177 -0.09 4.70 -6.23
N ARG A 178 -0.20 5.89 -6.82
CA ARG A 178 -1.17 6.21 -7.89
C ARG A 178 -0.45 6.28 -9.23
N THR A 179 -1.01 5.68 -10.26
CA THR A 179 -0.57 5.82 -11.65
C THR A 179 -1.18 7.10 -12.25
N MET A 180 -0.34 8.04 -12.71
CA MET A 180 -0.77 9.20 -13.48
C MET A 180 -0.59 8.84 -14.96
N GLY A 181 -1.67 8.45 -15.63
CA GLY A 181 -1.64 8.11 -17.06
C GLY A 181 -2.71 7.12 -17.53
N GLY A 182 -3.47 6.50 -16.64
CA GLY A 182 -4.68 5.74 -16.98
C GLY A 182 -5.91 6.52 -16.54
N ASP A 183 -6.89 6.56 -17.42
CA ASP A 183 -8.24 7.12 -17.28
C ASP A 183 -8.71 7.25 -15.81
N ARG A 184 -9.06 8.47 -15.39
CA ARG A 184 -9.58 8.74 -14.04
C ARG A 184 -11.01 8.22 -13.94
N ARG A 185 -11.17 6.91 -13.83
CA ARG A 185 -12.37 6.35 -13.20
C ARG A 185 -12.15 6.45 -11.70
N PRO A 186 -12.90 7.30 -10.98
CA PRO A 186 -12.81 7.33 -9.53
C PRO A 186 -13.26 5.96 -9.03
N VAL A 187 -12.32 5.14 -8.56
CA VAL A 187 -12.66 4.07 -7.63
C VAL A 187 -13.25 4.79 -6.44
N ARG A 188 -14.59 4.74 -6.31
CA ARG A 188 -15.31 5.16 -5.11
C ARG A 188 -14.89 4.20 -4.00
N VAL A 189 -13.74 4.44 -3.39
CA VAL A 189 -13.43 3.84 -2.10
C VAL A 189 -14.28 4.60 -1.10
N ALA A 190 -15.41 3.98 -0.76
CA ALA A 190 -16.27 4.43 0.32
C ALA A 190 -15.47 4.50 1.62
N LYS A 191 -15.74 5.58 2.38
CA LYS A 191 -15.32 5.86 3.77
C LYS A 191 -13.84 6.13 4.01
N GLU A 192 -13.58 7.36 4.49
CA GLU A 192 -12.44 7.67 5.34
C GLU A 192 -12.39 6.66 6.49
N VAL A 193 -11.34 5.83 6.53
CA VAL A 193 -11.05 4.97 7.67
C VAL A 193 -10.46 5.86 8.76
N SER A 194 -11.32 6.34 9.66
CA SER A 194 -10.91 6.77 10.99
C SER A 194 -10.44 5.52 11.75
N ILE A 195 -9.13 5.39 11.96
CA ILE A 195 -8.58 4.34 12.80
C ILE A 195 -8.85 4.75 14.25
N TYR A 196 -9.95 4.24 14.81
CA TYR A 196 -10.11 4.14 16.26
C TYR A 196 -9.51 2.82 16.67
N VAL A 197 -8.50 2.86 17.55
CA VAL A 197 -7.95 1.67 18.19
C VAL A 197 -8.88 1.34 19.34
N GLU A 198 -9.88 0.51 19.08
CA GLU A 198 -10.60 -0.17 20.16
C GLU A 198 -9.66 -1.19 20.80
N LYS A 199 -9.61 -1.17 22.14
CA LYS A 199 -8.87 -2.12 22.94
C LYS A 199 -9.49 -3.51 22.73
N GLU A 200 -8.75 -4.42 22.11
CA GLU A 200 -9.08 -5.84 22.16
C GLU A 200 -8.89 -6.34 23.60
N ALA A 201 -10.01 -6.76 24.21
CA ALA A 201 -10.01 -7.64 25.36
C ALA A 201 -9.47 -9.03 24.94
N PRO A 202 -8.95 -9.84 25.88
CA PRO A 202 -8.36 -11.13 25.56
C PRO A 202 -9.37 -12.04 24.84
N ARG A 203 -9.04 -12.42 23.62
CA ARG A 203 -9.82 -13.39 22.83
C ARG A 203 -9.35 -14.78 23.24
N GLU A 204 -10.20 -15.52 23.94
CA GLU A 204 -10.01 -16.94 24.17
C GLU A 204 -10.04 -17.65 22.81
N GLU A 205 -9.00 -18.46 22.54
CA GLU A 205 -8.94 -19.35 21.39
C GLU A 205 -9.87 -20.53 21.68
N VAL A 206 -11.10 -20.48 21.16
CA VAL A 206 -11.96 -21.67 21.05
C VAL A 206 -11.74 -22.24 19.66
N GLU A 207 -11.11 -23.41 19.64
CA GLU A 207 -10.75 -24.16 18.44
C GLU A 207 -11.97 -24.91 17.91
N ASP A 208 -12.99 -24.19 17.43
CA ASP A 208 -14.07 -24.78 16.65
C ASP A 208 -13.60 -24.91 15.20
N ASP A 209 -13.06 -26.08 14.86
CA ASP A 209 -12.68 -26.43 13.50
C ASP A 209 -13.93 -26.39 12.62
N VAL A 210 -14.04 -25.36 11.77
CA VAL A 210 -15.13 -25.14 10.81
C VAL A 210 -15.44 -26.40 10.00
N TYR A 211 -14.44 -27.26 9.78
CA TYR A 211 -14.61 -28.52 9.10
C TYR A 211 -15.50 -29.51 9.88
N SER A 212 -15.33 -29.60 11.21
CA SER A 212 -16.13 -30.47 12.06
C SER A 212 -17.61 -30.05 12.11
N ASP A 213 -17.88 -28.73 12.08
CA ASP A 213 -19.23 -28.18 12.01
C ASP A 213 -19.89 -28.51 10.67
N THR A 214 -19.16 -28.33 9.56
CA THR A 214 -19.69 -28.69 8.23
C THR A 214 -20.04 -30.18 8.11
N VAL A 215 -19.16 -31.08 8.57
CA VAL A 215 -19.43 -32.54 8.54
C VAL A 215 -20.63 -32.91 9.41
N SER A 216 -20.79 -32.23 10.56
CA SER A 216 -21.94 -32.45 11.44
C SER A 216 -23.25 -31.99 10.79
N THR A 217 -23.24 -30.86 10.08
CA THR A 217 -24.41 -30.37 9.35
C THR A 217 -24.76 -31.24 8.14
N GLU A 218 -23.77 -31.80 7.46
CA GLU A 218 -23.96 -32.73 6.34
C GLU A 218 -24.64 -34.01 6.83
N ASN A 219 -24.10 -34.66 7.87
CA ASN A 219 -24.72 -35.86 8.44
C ASN A 219 -26.15 -35.59 8.93
N ALA A 220 -26.38 -34.45 9.58
CA ALA A 220 -27.72 -34.06 10.04
C ALA A 220 -28.71 -33.76 8.88
N LEU A 221 -28.24 -33.44 7.67
CA LEU A 221 -29.08 -33.29 6.48
C LEU A 221 -29.45 -34.65 5.89
N THR A 222 -28.48 -35.58 5.83
CA THR A 222 -28.69 -36.95 5.34
C THR A 222 -29.67 -37.71 6.24
N ASP A 223 -29.53 -37.56 7.57
CA ASP A 223 -30.43 -38.19 8.54
C ASP A 223 -31.87 -37.66 8.43
N ARG A 224 -32.06 -36.42 7.97
CA ARG A 224 -33.38 -35.78 7.88
C ARG A 224 -34.15 -36.14 6.62
N HIS A 225 -33.46 -36.48 5.53
CA HIS A 225 -34.08 -36.74 4.24
C HIS A 225 -33.51 -38.01 3.62
N GLU A 226 -34.31 -39.09 3.63
CA GLU A 226 -33.98 -40.38 3.02
C GLU A 226 -33.63 -40.27 1.51
N GLU A 227 -34.12 -39.21 0.86
CA GLU A 227 -33.84 -38.88 -0.54
C GLU A 227 -32.34 -38.64 -0.81
N TYR A 228 -31.61 -38.04 0.15
CA TYR A 228 -30.16 -37.82 0.00
C TYR A 228 -29.38 -39.14 0.12
N ASP A 229 -29.83 -40.05 0.96
CA ASP A 229 -29.23 -41.38 1.12
C ASP A 229 -29.49 -42.25 -0.14
N SER A 230 -30.67 -42.10 -0.74
CA SER A 230 -31.01 -42.72 -2.02
C SER A 230 -30.19 -42.16 -3.19
N LEU A 231 -29.93 -40.84 -3.22
CA LEU A 231 -29.04 -40.24 -4.20
C LEU A 231 -27.59 -40.69 -3.98
N LEU A 232 -27.11 -40.71 -2.72
CA LEU A 232 -25.75 -41.14 -2.36
C LEU A 232 -25.47 -42.59 -2.76
N SER A 233 -26.42 -43.49 -2.50
CA SER A 233 -26.35 -44.90 -2.93
C SER A 233 -26.43 -45.05 -4.46
N SER A 234 -27.09 -44.13 -5.16
CA SER A 234 -27.11 -44.08 -6.63
C SER A 234 -25.78 -43.62 -7.23
N PHE A 235 -24.89 -43.02 -6.44
CA PHE A 235 -23.54 -42.61 -6.85
C PHE A 235 -22.48 -43.72 -6.69
N GLU A 236 -22.85 -44.95 -6.33
CA GLU A 236 -21.92 -46.10 -6.37
C GLU A 236 -21.70 -46.59 -7.83
N GLY A 237 -20.89 -45.81 -8.54
CA GLY A 237 -20.22 -46.16 -9.80
C GLY A 237 -18.91 -45.37 -9.87
N GLU A 238 -17.90 -45.87 -10.59
CA GLU A 238 -16.52 -45.35 -10.57
C GLU A 238 -16.41 -43.93 -11.15
N GLY A 239 -16.83 -42.93 -10.37
CA GLY A 239 -16.65 -41.51 -10.62
C GLY A 239 -15.38 -41.04 -9.91
N SER A 240 -14.36 -40.65 -10.66
CA SER A 240 -13.19 -40.03 -10.04
C SER A 240 -13.55 -38.60 -9.62
N VAL A 241 -13.82 -38.38 -8.33
CA VAL A 241 -13.96 -37.03 -7.78
C VAL A 241 -12.56 -36.50 -7.46
N ARG A 242 -12.10 -35.49 -8.22
CA ARG A 242 -10.85 -34.78 -7.91
C ARG A 242 -11.16 -33.59 -7.00
N PHE A 243 -10.87 -33.72 -5.72
CA PHE A 243 -10.87 -32.59 -4.80
C PHE A 243 -9.57 -31.80 -4.93
N VAL A 244 -9.65 -30.63 -5.56
CA VAL A 244 -8.55 -29.67 -5.62
C VAL A 244 -8.83 -28.56 -4.61
N ARG A 245 -8.02 -28.48 -3.54
CA ARG A 245 -8.03 -27.32 -2.63
C ARG A 245 -7.37 -26.14 -3.31
N GLN A 246 -8.16 -25.21 -3.83
CA GLN A 246 -7.69 -23.89 -4.27
C GLN A 246 -8.33 -22.79 -3.43
N LYS A 247 -7.49 -21.91 -2.86
CA LYS A 247 -7.95 -20.72 -2.14
C LYS A 247 -8.45 -19.70 -3.16
N VAL A 248 -9.75 -19.73 -3.44
CA VAL A 248 -10.41 -18.69 -4.23
C VAL A 248 -10.73 -17.47 -3.37
N ILE A 249 -10.31 -16.29 -3.84
CA ILE A 249 -10.82 -15.02 -3.33
C ILE A 249 -12.26 -14.91 -3.84
N ARG A 250 -13.19 -14.69 -2.91
CA ARG A 250 -14.64 -14.82 -3.03
C ARG A 250 -15.35 -13.88 -4.03
N SER A 251 -14.70 -13.38 -5.09
CA SER A 251 -15.27 -12.31 -5.93
C SER A 251 -15.08 -12.41 -7.44
N VAL A 252 -14.54 -13.49 -8.00
CA VAL A 252 -14.67 -13.72 -9.46
C VAL A 252 -14.80 -15.22 -9.68
N ASP A 253 -15.99 -15.64 -10.12
CA ASP A 253 -16.23 -17.01 -10.56
C ASP A 253 -15.45 -17.24 -11.87
N GLU A 254 -14.63 -18.29 -11.95
CA GLU A 254 -13.84 -18.60 -13.15
C GLU A 254 -14.73 -18.90 -14.36
N SER A 255 -16.00 -19.29 -14.14
CA SER A 255 -16.99 -19.42 -15.21
C SER A 255 -17.27 -18.08 -15.90
N TRP A 256 -17.33 -16.98 -15.14
CA TRP A 256 -17.50 -15.63 -15.69
C TRP A 256 -16.26 -15.17 -16.46
N VAL A 257 -15.06 -15.51 -15.97
CA VAL A 257 -13.82 -15.17 -16.69
C VAL A 257 -13.75 -15.92 -18.02
N LYS A 258 -14.04 -17.23 -18.02
CA LYS A 258 -14.10 -18.03 -19.26
C LYS A 258 -15.16 -17.53 -20.23
N ALA A 259 -16.38 -17.23 -19.74
CA ALA A 259 -17.43 -16.69 -20.60
C ALA A 259 -17.01 -15.37 -21.26
N VAL A 260 -16.30 -14.50 -20.54
CA VAL A 260 -15.76 -13.26 -21.09
C VAL A 260 -14.62 -13.55 -22.09
N GLU A 261 -13.70 -14.46 -21.77
CA GLU A 261 -12.60 -14.86 -22.65
C GLU A 261 -13.11 -15.48 -23.97
N ASP A 262 -14.14 -16.32 -23.90
CA ASP A 262 -14.77 -16.96 -25.06
C ASP A 262 -15.50 -15.94 -25.97
N CYS A 263 -15.97 -14.83 -25.41
CA CYS A 263 -16.61 -13.75 -26.18
C CYS A 263 -15.62 -12.78 -26.84
N LEU A 264 -14.34 -12.77 -26.43
CA LEU A 264 -13.35 -11.82 -26.97
C LEU A 264 -13.07 -12.00 -28.46
N PRO A 265 -12.93 -13.23 -29.01
CA PRO A 265 -12.75 -13.42 -30.45
C PRO A 265 -13.93 -12.91 -31.26
N ALA A 266 -15.16 -13.17 -30.82
CA ALA A 266 -16.37 -12.68 -31.48
C ALA A 266 -16.45 -11.14 -31.45
N LEU A 267 -16.08 -10.53 -30.33
CA LEU A 267 -16.03 -9.06 -30.21
C LEU A 267 -14.92 -8.44 -31.08
N ASP A 268 -13.77 -9.11 -31.19
CA ASP A 268 -12.64 -8.70 -32.05
C ASP A 268 -13.02 -8.80 -33.54
N GLU A 269 -13.79 -9.82 -33.93
CA GLU A 269 -14.32 -9.98 -35.29
C GLU A 269 -15.31 -8.86 -35.64
N VAL A 270 -16.27 -8.58 -34.74
CA VAL A 270 -17.28 -7.51 -34.92
C VAL A 270 -16.64 -6.12 -34.97
N THR A 271 -15.61 -5.87 -34.14
CA THR A 271 -14.92 -4.57 -34.14
C THR A 271 -14.05 -4.35 -35.36
N ARG A 272 -13.51 -5.42 -35.98
CA ARG A 272 -12.74 -5.32 -37.23
C ARG A 272 -13.64 -5.24 -38.47
N ASN A 273 -14.79 -5.92 -38.47
CA ASN A 273 -15.69 -6.02 -39.62
C ASN A 273 -17.15 -5.64 -39.25
N PRO A 274 -17.43 -4.36 -38.92
CA PRO A 274 -18.75 -3.94 -38.40
C PRO A 274 -19.89 -4.05 -39.43
N SER A 275 -19.59 -4.11 -40.73
CA SER A 275 -20.59 -4.17 -41.81
C SER A 275 -21.13 -5.58 -42.08
N HIS A 276 -20.53 -6.64 -41.52
CA HIS A 276 -20.90 -8.02 -41.82
C HIS A 276 -22.01 -8.60 -40.93
N PHE A 277 -22.40 -7.89 -39.85
CA PHE A 277 -23.37 -8.40 -38.86
C PHE A 277 -24.69 -7.61 -38.82
N ILE A 278 -24.89 -6.67 -39.73
CA ILE A 278 -26.19 -6.02 -39.95
C ILE A 278 -26.85 -6.76 -41.11
N GLU A 279 -27.39 -7.94 -40.86
CA GLU A 279 -28.47 -8.45 -41.72
C GLU A 279 -29.72 -7.67 -41.35
N GLU A 280 -30.03 -6.65 -42.14
CA GLU A 280 -31.34 -6.01 -42.15
C GLU A 280 -32.37 -7.09 -42.48
N THR A 281 -33.04 -7.59 -41.44
CA THR A 281 -34.26 -8.39 -41.59
C THR A 281 -35.41 -7.39 -41.71
N GLU A 282 -35.73 -7.03 -42.96
CA GLU A 282 -37.09 -6.63 -43.36
C GLU A 282 -37.99 -7.88 -43.49
#